data_AF-A0A239LI23-F1
#
_entry.id   AF-A0A239LI23-F1
#
_cell.length_a   1.000
_cell.length_b   1.000
_cell.length_c   1.000
_cell.angle_alpha   90.00
_cell.angle_beta   90.00
_cell.angle_gamma   90.00
#
_symmetry.space_group_name_H-M   'P 1'
#
loop_
_entity.id
_entity.type
_entity.pdbx_description
1 polymer ?
#
loop_
_entity_poly.entity_id
_entity_poly.type
_entity_poly.pdbx_seq_one_letter_code
_entity_poly.pdbx_strand_id
1 'polypeptide(L)'
;MKLRRWRLVTLLGAILTTFGLVAFYVDVAAHFKFDFIEQHYTAFGVCILLGTVIVFVGCIGWAKLRNSKVRAIMAAGIFAAPFFALLIGSPVDGINIHGPSAITMMLVLPFSALALILLIMAAAGKRRIDTLGQ
;
A
#
# COMPACT_ATOMS: atom_id res chain seq x y z
N MET A 1 -15.36 -0.94 -19.40
CA MET A 1 -15.75 -1.43 -18.05
C MET A 1 -14.60 -2.04 -17.23
N LYS A 2 -13.74 -2.91 -17.78
CA LYS A 2 -12.69 -3.64 -17.00
C LYS A 2 -11.75 -2.73 -16.19
N LEU A 3 -11.34 -1.59 -16.75
CA LEU A 3 -10.44 -0.64 -16.08
C LEU A 3 -11.03 0.00 -14.81
N ARG A 4 -12.33 0.35 -14.83
CA ARG A 4 -13.01 0.96 -13.68
C ARG A 4 -13.09 -0.02 -12.51
N ARG A 5 -13.32 -1.31 -12.78
CA ARG A 5 -13.38 -2.35 -11.75
C ARG A 5 -12.05 -2.50 -11.00
N TRP A 6 -10.92 -2.60 -11.72
CA TRP A 6 -9.62 -2.73 -11.07
C TRP A 6 -9.23 -1.52 -10.22
N ARG A 7 -9.56 -0.31 -10.68
CA ARG A 7 -9.40 0.91 -9.88
C ARG A 7 -10.20 0.86 -8.59
N LEU A 8 -11.46 0.44 -8.66
CA LEU A 8 -12.31 0.30 -7.47
C LEU A 8 -11.75 -0.75 -6.51
N VAL A 9 -11.27 -1.89 -7.02
CA VAL A 9 -10.62 -2.92 -6.19
C VAL A 9 -9.39 -2.35 -5.48
N THR A 10 -8.48 -1.68 -6.21
CA THR A 10 -7.32 -1.01 -5.59
C THR A 10 -7.74 0.00 -4.53
N LEU A 11 -8.74 0.83 -4.81
CA LEU A 11 -9.23 1.86 -3.90
C LEU A 11 -9.81 1.24 -2.62
N LEU A 12 -10.64 0.20 -2.75
CA LEU A 12 -11.21 -0.51 -1.60
C LEU A 12 -10.11 -1.13 -0.72
N GLY A 13 -9.11 -1.76 -1.33
CA GLY A 13 -7.96 -2.28 -0.59
C GLY A 13 -7.19 -1.16 0.13
N ALA A 14 -6.94 -0.04 -0.55
CA ALA A 14 -6.22 1.08 0.03
C ALA A 14 -6.98 1.71 1.19
N ILE A 15 -8.30 1.85 1.08
CA ILE A 15 -9.17 2.32 2.16
C ILE A 15 -9.08 1.37 3.36
N LEU A 16 -9.15 0.06 3.14
CA LEU A 16 -9.11 -0.93 4.22
C LEU A 16 -7.76 -0.92 4.95
N THR A 17 -6.64 -0.85 4.20
CA THR A 17 -5.30 -0.71 4.78
C THR A 17 -5.17 0.59 5.57
N THR A 18 -5.64 1.70 5.00
CA THR A 18 -5.56 3.03 5.64
C THR A 18 -6.39 3.06 6.92
N PHE A 19 -7.61 2.54 6.89
CA PHE A 19 -8.48 2.46 8.06
C PHE A 19 -7.83 1.68 9.20
N GLY A 20 -7.22 0.53 8.87
CA GLY A 20 -6.41 -0.25 9.79
C GLY A 20 -5.30 0.58 10.42
N LEU A 21 -4.40 1.14 9.61
CA LEU A 21 -3.27 1.95 10.10
C LEU A 21 -3.71 3.14 10.94
N VAL A 22 -4.70 3.90 10.48
CA VAL A 22 -5.21 5.08 11.20
C VAL A 22 -5.74 4.70 12.57
N ALA A 23 -6.41 3.56 12.72
CA ALA A 23 -6.86 3.10 14.04
C ALA A 23 -5.69 2.91 15.02
N PHE A 24 -4.56 2.34 14.57
CA PHE A 24 -3.36 2.21 15.40
C PHE A 24 -2.78 3.57 15.81
N TYR A 25 -2.67 4.52 14.87
CA TYR A 25 -2.15 5.86 15.18
C TYR A 25 -3.09 6.66 16.09
N VAL A 26 -4.40 6.60 15.85
CA VAL A 26 -5.40 7.33 16.63
C VAL A 26 -5.47 6.82 18.05
N ASP A 27 -5.42 5.50 18.27
CA ASP A 27 -5.43 4.92 19.61
C ASP A 27 -4.23 5.38 20.44
N VAL A 28 -3.03 5.32 19.86
CA VAL A 28 -1.80 5.78 20.53
C VAL A 28 -1.81 7.29 20.75
N ALA A 29 -2.28 8.08 19.79
CA ALA A 29 -2.38 9.53 19.95
C ALA A 29 -3.39 9.94 21.04
N ALA A 30 -4.46 9.16 21.23
CA ALA A 30 -5.50 9.43 22.22
C ALA A 30 -5.13 8.94 23.64
N HIS A 31 -4.50 7.77 23.75
CA HIS A 31 -4.29 7.10 25.04
C HIS A 31 -2.82 6.97 25.47
N PHE A 32 -1.86 7.38 24.61
CA PHE A 32 -0.42 7.18 24.80
C PHE A 32 0.04 5.71 24.90
N LYS A 33 -0.87 4.77 24.65
CA LYS A 33 -0.68 3.32 24.62
C LYS A 33 -1.73 2.71 23.67
N PHE A 34 -1.59 1.43 23.35
CA PHE A 34 -2.66 0.69 22.69
C PHE A 34 -3.68 0.26 23.74
N ASP A 35 -4.85 0.87 23.77
CA ASP A 35 -5.94 0.54 24.72
C ASP A 35 -7.11 -0.07 23.96
N PHE A 36 -7.59 0.64 22.93
CA PHE A 36 -8.64 0.14 22.06
C PHE A 36 -8.11 -0.96 21.13
N ILE A 37 -6.91 -0.80 20.60
CA ILE A 37 -6.29 -1.73 19.66
C ILE A 37 -5.96 -3.06 20.33
N GLU A 38 -5.61 -3.08 21.61
CA GLU A 38 -5.31 -4.33 22.32
C GLU A 38 -6.49 -5.31 22.26
N GLN A 39 -7.72 -4.81 22.41
CA GLN A 39 -8.95 -5.60 22.36
C GLN A 39 -9.40 -5.95 20.92
N HIS A 40 -8.92 -5.21 19.92
CA HIS A 40 -9.37 -5.32 18.53
C HIS A 40 -8.24 -5.63 17.55
N TYR A 41 -7.07 -6.04 18.05
CA TYR A 41 -5.84 -6.16 17.27
C TYR A 41 -6.04 -7.07 16.06
N THR A 42 -6.71 -8.20 16.24
CA THR A 42 -7.01 -9.15 15.16
C THR A 42 -7.85 -8.50 14.06
N ALA A 43 -8.88 -7.73 14.40
CA ALA A 43 -9.76 -7.10 13.42
C ALA A 43 -9.01 -6.08 12.56
N PHE A 44 -8.25 -5.17 13.20
CA PHE A 44 -7.49 -4.16 12.48
C PHE A 44 -6.28 -4.74 11.74
N GLY A 45 -5.59 -5.72 12.33
CA GLY A 45 -4.51 -6.45 11.66
C GLY A 45 -4.99 -7.19 10.41
N VAL A 46 -6.16 -7.85 10.47
CA VAL A 46 -6.80 -8.48 9.31
C VAL A 46 -7.22 -7.45 8.27
N CYS A 47 -7.72 -6.28 8.68
CA CYS A 47 -8.01 -5.17 7.74
C CYS A 47 -6.75 -4.74 6.97
N ILE A 48 -5.62 -4.56 7.67
CA ILE A 48 -4.34 -4.19 7.04
C ILE A 48 -3.89 -5.28 6.07
N LEU A 49 -3.94 -6.55 6.50
CA LEU A 49 -3.51 -7.70 5.69
C LEU A 49 -4.38 -7.86 4.43
N LEU A 50 -5.70 -7.94 4.59
CA LEU A 50 -6.63 -8.09 3.46
C LEU A 50 -6.57 -6.87 2.54
N GLY A 51 -6.51 -5.67 3.10
CA GLY A 51 -6.36 -4.44 2.34
C GLY A 51 -5.11 -4.47 1.47
N THR A 52 -3.98 -4.91 2.03
CA THR A 52 -2.70 -5.02 1.32
C THR A 52 -2.78 -6.03 0.17
N VAL A 53 -3.39 -7.20 0.41
CA VAL A 53 -3.60 -8.21 -0.64
C VAL A 53 -4.50 -7.68 -1.76
N ILE A 54 -5.59 -6.99 -1.41
CA ILE A 54 -6.52 -6.40 -2.37
C ILE A 54 -5.83 -5.29 -3.18
N VAL A 55 -5.03 -4.43 -2.55
CA VAL A 55 -4.19 -3.43 -3.24
C VAL A 55 -3.27 -4.12 -4.23
N PHE A 56 -2.60 -5.19 -3.83
CA PHE A 56 -1.67 -5.95 -4.67
C PHE A 56 -2.35 -6.47 -5.94
N VAL A 57 -3.45 -7.20 -5.77
CA VAL A 57 -4.22 -7.78 -6.87
C VAL A 57 -4.83 -6.67 -7.75
N GLY A 58 -5.40 -5.64 -7.13
CA GLY A 58 -5.99 -4.49 -7.81
C GLY A 58 -4.97 -3.74 -8.67
N CYS A 59 -3.80 -3.44 -8.12
CA CYS A 59 -2.73 -2.71 -8.81
C CYS A 59 -2.18 -3.50 -9.99
N ILE A 60 -1.95 -4.80 -9.86
CA ILE A 60 -1.52 -5.65 -10.98
C ILE A 60 -2.60 -5.69 -12.07
N GLY A 61 -3.86 -5.93 -11.69
CA GLY A 61 -5.00 -5.94 -12.62
C GLY A 61 -5.16 -4.60 -13.34
N TRP A 62 -4.99 -3.50 -12.62
CA TRP A 62 -5.04 -2.15 -13.19
C TRP A 62 -3.86 -1.89 -14.14
N ALA A 63 -2.64 -2.23 -13.72
CA ALA A 63 -1.40 -2.02 -14.48
C ALA A 63 -1.39 -2.78 -15.82
N LYS A 64 -1.97 -3.99 -15.87
CA LYS A 64 -2.12 -4.77 -17.11
C LYS A 64 -2.82 -3.99 -18.24
N LEU A 65 -3.74 -3.08 -17.88
CA LEU A 65 -4.52 -2.27 -18.82
C LEU A 65 -3.89 -0.88 -19.11
N ARG A 66 -2.66 -0.64 -18.63
CA ARG A 66 -1.95 0.64 -18.75
C ARG A 66 -0.69 0.52 -19.60
N ASN A 67 -0.23 1.65 -20.14
CA ASN A 67 1.04 1.77 -20.85
C ASN A 67 2.24 1.76 -19.88
N SER A 68 3.44 1.62 -20.42
CA SER A 68 4.69 1.53 -19.63
C SER A 68 4.92 2.75 -18.73
N LYS A 69 4.70 3.97 -19.23
CA LYS A 69 4.85 5.21 -18.44
C LYS A 69 3.95 5.23 -17.20
N VAL A 70 2.68 4.89 -17.37
CA VAL A 70 1.72 4.87 -16.25
C VAL A 70 2.07 3.78 -15.23
N ARG A 71 2.54 2.60 -15.68
CA ARG A 71 3.00 1.54 -14.76
C ARG A 71 4.19 1.98 -13.91
N ALA A 72 5.14 2.70 -14.50
CA ALA A 72 6.29 3.25 -13.76
C ALA A 72 5.87 4.30 -12.73
N ILE A 73 4.94 5.20 -13.08
CA ILE A 73 4.38 6.19 -12.13
C ILE A 73 3.66 5.48 -10.98
N MET A 74 2.85 4.45 -11.28
CA MET A 74 2.20 3.65 -10.25
C MET A 74 3.21 2.97 -9.31
N ALA A 75 4.30 2.42 -9.86
CA ALA A 75 5.35 1.81 -9.06
C ALA A 75 6.00 2.80 -8.09
N ALA A 76 6.36 4.00 -8.58
CA ALA A 76 6.92 5.06 -7.75
C ALA A 76 5.96 5.48 -6.63
N GLY A 77 4.67 5.64 -6.95
CA GLY A 77 3.64 5.98 -5.96
C GLY A 77 3.47 4.91 -4.88
N ILE A 78 3.42 3.63 -5.26
CA ILE A 78 3.30 2.52 -4.32
C ILE A 78 4.57 2.40 -3.45
N PHE A 79 5.75 2.55 -4.04
CA PHE A 79 7.01 2.50 -3.30
C PHE A 79 7.10 3.60 -2.24
N ALA A 80 6.70 4.82 -2.60
CA ALA A 80 6.80 5.98 -1.70
C ALA A 80 5.71 6.01 -0.62
N ALA A 81 4.54 5.41 -0.87
CA ALA A 81 3.38 5.45 0.04
C ALA A 81 3.67 5.08 1.51
N PRO A 82 4.32 3.94 1.84
CA PRO A 82 4.60 3.58 3.23
C PRO A 82 5.57 4.55 3.91
N PHE A 83 6.52 5.15 3.17
CA PHE A 83 7.43 6.15 3.72
C PHE A 83 6.71 7.46 4.04
N PHE A 84 5.80 7.91 3.17
CA PHE A 84 4.95 9.06 3.47
C PHE A 84 4.07 8.81 4.70
N ALA A 85 3.51 7.61 4.85
CA ALA A 85 2.74 7.25 6.03
C ALA A 85 3.60 7.29 7.31
N LEU A 86 4.84 6.79 7.27
CA LEU A 86 5.79 6.89 8.38
C LEU A 86 6.15 8.35 8.71
N LEU A 87 6.40 9.19 7.71
CA LEU A 87 6.73 10.60 7.93
C LEU A 87 5.58 11.37 8.58
N ILE A 88 4.34 11.10 8.16
CA ILE A 88 3.14 11.71 8.76
C ILE A 88 2.92 11.17 10.18
N GLY A 89 3.21 9.90 10.42
CA GLY A 89 3.05 9.23 11.71
C GLY A 89 4.17 9.51 12.73
N SER A 90 5.35 9.93 12.27
CA SER A 90 6.55 10.11 13.09
C SER A 90 6.38 11.00 14.33
N PRO A 91 5.57 12.08 14.33
CA PRO A 91 5.32 12.87 15.54
C PRO A 91 4.66 12.08 16.68
N VAL A 92 4.02 10.94 16.39
CA VAL A 92 3.36 10.07 17.37
C VAL A 92 4.33 9.03 17.96
N ASP A 93 5.47 8.77 17.31
CA ASP A 93 6.44 7.74 17.71
C ASP A 93 7.38 8.14 18.85
N GLY A 94 7.42 9.42 19.24
CA GLY A 94 8.31 9.91 20.31
C GLY A 94 8.06 9.29 21.70
N ILE A 95 7.07 8.40 21.82
CA ILE A 95 6.51 7.90 23.08
C ILE A 95 6.67 6.37 23.22
N ASN A 96 6.92 5.61 22.14
CA ASN A 96 7.05 4.15 22.24
C ASN A 96 7.85 3.51 21.08
N ILE A 97 8.87 2.71 21.42
CA ILE A 97 9.75 1.98 20.46
C ILE A 97 9.00 0.87 19.72
N HIS A 98 7.84 0.44 20.24
CA HIS A 98 6.91 -0.50 19.61
C HIS A 98 5.64 0.20 19.09
N GLY A 99 5.75 1.49 18.77
CA GLY A 99 4.64 2.33 18.33
C GLY A 99 3.98 1.92 17.01
N PRO A 100 2.97 2.68 16.58
CA PRO A 100 2.18 2.40 15.37
C PRO A 100 3.02 2.42 14.09
N SER A 101 4.22 3.01 14.13
CA SER A 101 5.22 2.92 13.05
C SER A 101 5.68 1.50 12.77
N ALA A 102 5.79 0.61 13.75
CA ALA A 102 6.23 -0.76 13.52
C ALA A 102 5.32 -1.48 12.51
N ILE A 103 4.00 -1.31 12.66
CA ILE A 103 2.99 -1.86 11.73
C ILE A 103 3.12 -1.21 10.35
N THR A 104 3.40 0.09 10.30
CA THR A 104 3.61 0.81 9.02
C THR A 104 4.89 0.34 8.33
N MET A 105 5.97 0.09 9.07
CA MET A 105 7.23 -0.44 8.55
C MET A 105 7.05 -1.83 7.95
N MET A 106 6.19 -2.67 8.52
CA MET A 106 5.87 -3.99 7.93
C MET A 106 5.27 -3.87 6.52
N LEU A 107 4.65 -2.74 6.15
CA LEU A 107 4.12 -2.50 4.81
C LEU A 107 5.19 -2.11 3.79
N VAL A 108 6.37 -1.69 4.22
CA VAL A 108 7.46 -1.30 3.30
C VAL A 108 7.83 -2.47 2.39
N LEU A 109 7.97 -3.69 2.95
CA LEU A 109 8.35 -4.87 2.19
C LEU A 109 7.31 -5.25 1.10
N PRO A 110 6.01 -5.48 1.40
CA PRO A 110 5.03 -5.84 0.38
C PRO A 110 4.82 -4.72 -0.66
N PHE A 111 4.86 -3.45 -0.26
CA PHE A 111 4.72 -2.34 -1.20
C PHE A 111 5.97 -2.20 -2.10
N SER A 112 7.17 -2.44 -1.57
CA SER A 112 8.40 -2.48 -2.37
C SER A 112 8.38 -3.62 -3.39
N ALA A 113 7.94 -4.81 -2.97
CA ALA A 113 7.78 -5.95 -3.86
C ALA A 113 6.76 -5.65 -4.98
N LEU A 114 5.62 -5.04 -4.64
CA LEU A 114 4.62 -4.63 -5.62
C LEU A 114 5.16 -3.59 -6.60
N ALA A 115 5.87 -2.58 -6.10
CA ALA A 115 6.51 -1.56 -6.94
C ALA A 115 7.52 -2.18 -7.91
N LEU A 116 8.35 -3.12 -7.45
CA LEU A 116 9.29 -3.85 -8.30
C LEU A 116 8.56 -4.63 -9.40
N ILE A 117 7.48 -5.34 -9.06
CA ILE A 117 6.66 -6.07 -10.06
C ILE A 117 6.11 -5.10 -11.10
N LEU A 118 5.60 -3.93 -10.69
CA LEU A 118 5.08 -2.92 -11.61
C LEU A 118 6.18 -2.34 -12.51
N LEU A 119 7.40 -2.15 -12.02
CA LEU A 119 8.56 -1.74 -12.82
C LEU A 119 8.95 -2.80 -13.84
N ILE A 120 8.99 -4.08 -13.44
CA ILE A 120 9.24 -5.20 -14.36
C ILE A 120 8.19 -5.23 -15.46
N MET A 121 6.91 -5.08 -15.11
CA MET A 121 5.80 -4.99 -16.08
C MET A 121 5.92 -3.77 -16.99
N ALA A 122 6.43 -2.63 -16.50
CA ALA A 122 6.67 -1.45 -17.32
C ALA A 122 7.78 -1.70 -18.34
N ALA A 123 8.90 -2.29 -17.90
CA ALA A 123 10.06 -2.61 -18.74
C ALA A 123 9.72 -3.67 -19.81
N ALA A 124 8.99 -4.73 -19.45
CA ALA A 124 8.54 -5.75 -20.39
C ALA A 124 7.55 -5.19 -21.44
N GLY A 125 6.68 -4.27 -21.03
CA GLY A 125 5.73 -3.62 -21.94
C GLY A 125 6.39 -2.72 -22.97
N LYS A 126 7.53 -2.09 -22.64
CA LYS A 126 8.31 -1.27 -23.58
C LYS A 126 8.92 -2.13 -24.69
N ARG A 127 9.60 -3.23 -24.31
CA ARG A 127 10.25 -4.16 -25.25
C ARG A 127 9.30 -4.72 -26.32
N ARG A 128 8.04 -5.00 -25.97
CA ARG A 128 7.04 -5.54 -26.91
C ARG A 128 6.66 -4.57 -28.03
N ILE A 129 6.72 -3.26 -27.78
CA ILE A 129 6.44 -2.25 -28.80
C ILE A 129 7.62 -2.13 -29.75
N ASP A 130 8.84 -2.16 -29.21
CA ASP A 130 10.08 -2.05 -30.00
C ASP A 130 10.27 -3.24 -30.96
N THR A 131 9.81 -4.45 -30.59
CA THR A 131 9.88 -5.65 -31.45
C THR A 131 8.75 -5.80 -32.48
N LEU A 132 7.68 -5.00 -32.39
CA LEU A 132 6.55 -5.02 -33.34
C LEU A 132 6.56 -3.80 -34.29
N GLY A 133 7.46 -2.85 -34.05
CA GLY A 133 7.72 -1.69 -34.91
C GLY A 133 8.92 -1.86 -35.84
N GLN A 134 9.50 -3.06 -35.90
CA GLN A 134 10.43 -3.55 -36.92
C GLN A 134 9.73 -4.65 -37.71
#